data_AF-A0A5C7IS44-F1
#
_entry.id   AF-A0A5C7IS44-F1
#
_cell.length_a   1.000
_cell.length_b   1.000
_cell.length_c   1.000
_cell.angle_alpha   90.00
_cell.angle_beta   90.00
_cell.angle_gamma   90.00
#
_symmetry.space_group_name_H-M   'P 1'
#
loop_
_entity.id
_entity.type
_entity.pdbx_description
1 polymer ?
#
loop_
_entity_poly.entity_id
_entity_poly.type
_entity_poly.pdbx_seq_one_letter_code
_entity_poly.pdbx_strand_id
1 'polypeptide(L)'
;MTRKTSRLLSVTKMETTTRKHTCLKLEIPNSPAPIFVKGTWFNSHFDLSISDGLNAWLCNATEEEVSDRAAQWDQPVTEYINLAERYLGFQMPGSIYTLTDAGDAYK
;
A
#
# COMPACT_ATOMS: atom_id res chain seq x y z
N MET A 1 -45.96 -33.00 -6.03
CA MET A 1 -44.50 -32.96 -6.29
C MET A 1 -44.18 -31.61 -6.92
N THR A 2 -43.87 -30.61 -6.10
CA THR A 2 -43.75 -29.22 -6.56
C THR A 2 -42.27 -28.84 -6.50
N ARG A 3 -41.64 -28.67 -7.67
CA ARG A 3 -40.23 -28.26 -7.80
C ARG A 3 -40.10 -26.83 -7.27
N LYS A 4 -39.41 -26.65 -6.14
CA LYS A 4 -38.95 -25.33 -5.67
C LYS A 4 -37.74 -24.93 -6.51
N THR A 5 -37.94 -23.94 -7.37
CA THR A 5 -36.91 -23.26 -8.13
C THR A 5 -35.98 -22.52 -7.16
N SER A 6 -34.75 -23.00 -6.99
CA SER A 6 -33.70 -22.30 -6.25
C SER A 6 -33.29 -21.05 -7.02
N ARG A 7 -33.73 -19.88 -6.57
CA ARG A 7 -33.11 -18.61 -6.98
C ARG A 7 -31.67 -18.63 -6.47
N LEU A 8 -30.75 -18.81 -7.41
CA LEU A 8 -29.34 -18.46 -7.24
C LEU A 8 -29.32 -16.94 -6.98
N LEU A 9 -29.31 -16.54 -5.71
CA LEU A 9 -28.87 -15.21 -5.32
C LEU A 9 -27.37 -15.20 -5.58
N SER A 10 -27.01 -14.83 -6.81
CA SER A 10 -25.67 -14.35 -7.09
C SER A 10 -25.47 -13.14 -6.20
N VAL A 11 -24.82 -13.35 -5.05
CA VAL A 11 -24.29 -12.26 -4.25
C VAL A 11 -23.20 -11.67 -5.11
N THR A 12 -23.56 -10.71 -5.95
CA THR A 12 -22.63 -9.70 -6.43
C THR A 12 -22.05 -9.09 -5.17
N LYS A 13 -20.83 -9.52 -4.83
CA LYS A 13 -19.96 -8.85 -3.90
C LYS A 13 -19.78 -7.47 -4.49
N MET A 14 -20.62 -6.52 -4.07
CA MET A 14 -20.34 -5.11 -4.26
C MET A 14 -19.02 -4.91 -3.52
N GLU A 15 -17.93 -4.85 -4.28
CA GLU A 15 -16.63 -4.47 -3.75
C GLU A 15 -16.79 -3.02 -3.30
N THR A 16 -17.16 -2.85 -2.04
CA THR A 16 -16.98 -1.58 -1.36
C THR A 16 -15.51 -1.25 -1.54
N THR A 17 -15.21 -0.17 -2.25
CA THR A 17 -13.88 0.45 -2.32
C THR A 17 -13.50 0.86 -0.90
N THR A 18 -13.05 -0.10 -0.10
CA THR A 18 -12.67 0.11 1.29
C THR A 18 -11.32 0.78 1.29
N ARG A 19 -11.36 2.11 1.29
CA ARG A 19 -10.17 2.92 1.50
C ARG A 19 -9.69 2.70 2.93
N LYS A 20 -8.47 2.19 3.09
CA LYS A 20 -7.84 2.03 4.40
C LYS A 20 -6.83 3.16 4.63
N HIS A 21 -6.55 3.45 5.88
CA HIS A 21 -5.56 4.44 6.27
C HIS A 21 -4.64 3.88 7.34
N THR A 22 -3.35 4.17 7.23
CA THR A 22 -2.33 3.80 8.22
C THR A 22 -1.49 5.02 8.58
N CYS A 23 -1.02 5.06 9.82
CA CYS A 23 -0.03 6.02 10.28
C CYS A 23 1.02 5.24 11.08
N LEU A 24 2.22 5.14 10.53
CA LEU A 24 3.35 4.44 11.11
C LEU A 24 4.38 5.44 11.62
N LYS A 25 4.81 5.28 12.87
CA LYS A 25 6.07 5.82 13.37
C LYS A 25 7.10 4.69 13.29
N LEU A 26 7.94 4.73 12.27
CA LEU A 26 8.97 3.73 12.00
C LEU A 26 10.24 4.05 12.78
N GLU A 27 10.64 3.14 13.67
CA GLU A 27 11.88 3.26 14.43
C GLU A 27 12.98 2.42 13.78
N ILE A 28 14.01 3.10 13.27
CA ILE A 28 15.16 2.47 12.62
C ILE A 28 16.35 2.46 13.60
N PRO A 29 16.96 1.29 13.87
CA PRO A 29 18.15 1.22 14.71
C PRO A 29 19.26 2.14 14.20
N ASN A 30 19.88 2.90 15.11
CA ASN A 30 20.94 3.86 14.82
C ASN A 30 20.52 5.09 13.98
N SER A 31 19.23 5.29 13.72
CA SER A 31 18.71 6.55 13.19
C SER A 31 18.47 7.54 14.34
N PRO A 32 18.88 8.82 14.21
CA PRO A 32 18.68 9.81 15.27
C PRO A 32 17.21 10.19 15.47
N ALA A 33 16.36 9.99 14.46
CA ALA A 33 14.94 10.33 14.50
C ALA A 33 14.09 9.22 13.85
N PRO A 34 12.83 9.05 14.29
CA PRO A 34 11.89 8.16 13.64
C PRO A 34 11.45 8.74 12.28
N ILE A 35 10.98 7.86 11.42
CA ILE A 35 10.33 8.24 10.16
C ILE A 35 8.84 8.03 10.30
N PHE A 36 8.05 8.99 9.86
CA PHE A 36 6.60 8.92 9.86
C PHE A 36 6.11 8.59 8.46
N VAL A 37 5.27 7.55 8.35
CA VAL A 37 4.64 7.14 7.08
C VAL A 37 3.13 7.18 7.27
N LYS A 38 2.45 7.98 6.47
CA LYS A 38 1.00 8.00 6.34
C LYS A 38 0.62 7.35 5.02
N GLY A 39 -0.14 6.26 5.07
CA GLY A 39 -0.61 5.55 3.89
C GLY A 39 -2.12 5.68 3.71
N THR A 40 -2.56 5.85 2.47
CA THR A 40 -3.94 5.65 2.04
C THR A 40 -3.95 4.55 1.00
N TRP A 41 -4.70 3.48 1.28
CA TRP A 41 -4.64 2.25 0.52
C TRP A 41 -5.97 2.03 -0.22
N PHE A 42 -5.87 1.85 -1.53
CA PHE A 42 -6.98 1.46 -2.41
C PHE A 42 -6.74 0.04 -2.92
N ASN A 43 -7.72 -0.53 -3.62
CA ASN A 43 -7.56 -1.87 -4.19
C ASN A 43 -6.61 -1.90 -5.41
N SER A 44 -6.40 -0.74 -6.06
CA SER A 44 -5.66 -0.57 -7.31
C SER A 44 -4.38 0.28 -7.16
N HIS A 45 -4.30 1.13 -6.14
CA HIS A 45 -3.16 2.01 -5.92
C HIS A 45 -3.04 2.44 -4.44
N PHE A 46 -2.07 3.30 -4.14
CA PHE A 46 -1.91 3.89 -2.82
C PHE A 46 -1.28 5.29 -2.90
N ASP A 47 -1.55 6.09 -1.87
CA ASP A 47 -0.88 7.37 -1.64
C ASP A 47 -0.08 7.30 -0.34
N LEU A 48 1.16 7.78 -0.38
CA LEU A 48 2.05 7.87 0.78
C LEU A 48 2.49 9.31 1.03
N SER A 49 2.51 9.67 2.31
CA SER A 49 3.23 10.84 2.81
C SER A 49 4.25 10.39 3.85
N ILE A 50 5.52 10.68 3.59
CA ILE A 50 6.65 10.23 4.40
C ILE A 50 7.39 11.46 4.91
N SER A 51 7.82 11.47 6.17
CA SER A 51 8.63 12.56 6.73
C SER A 51 9.56 12.06 7.83
N ASP A 52 10.75 12.65 7.95
CA ASP A 52 11.68 12.46 9.06
C ASP A 52 11.56 13.58 10.13
N GLY A 53 10.58 14.48 9.98
CA GLY A 53 10.38 15.67 10.81
C GLY A 53 11.09 16.93 10.31
N LEU A 54 12.02 16.81 9.36
CA LEU A 54 12.70 17.92 8.70
C LEU A 54 12.29 18.03 7.22
N ASN A 55 12.33 16.90 6.52
CA ASN A 55 11.99 16.73 5.11
C ASN A 55 10.67 15.95 4.97
N ALA A 56 10.02 16.11 3.83
CA ALA A 56 8.81 15.38 3.49
C ALA A 56 8.83 14.94 2.03
N TRP A 57 8.37 13.71 1.79
CA TRP A 57 8.22 13.10 0.48
C TRP A 57 6.78 12.65 0.30
N LEU A 58 6.26 12.88 -0.91
CA LEU A 58 4.92 12.49 -1.29
C LEU A 58 5.00 11.52 -2.46
N CYS A 59 4.19 10.46 -2.41
CA CYS A 59 3.99 9.54 -3.51
C CYS A 59 2.49 9.42 -3.71
N ASN A 60 2.00 9.94 -4.85
CA ASN A 60 0.60 9.79 -5.25
C ASN A 60 0.61 8.94 -6.52
N ALA A 61 0.75 7.63 -6.36
CA ALA A 61 0.97 6.73 -7.49
C ALA A 61 -0.34 6.47 -8.23
N THR A 62 -0.33 6.60 -9.56
CA THR A 62 -1.51 6.23 -10.36
C THR A 62 -1.69 4.71 -10.40
N GLU A 63 -2.88 4.26 -10.79
CA GLU A 63 -3.16 2.81 -10.94
C GLU A 63 -2.22 2.15 -11.95
N GLU A 64 -1.89 2.86 -13.03
CA GLU A 64 -0.94 2.40 -14.05
C GLU A 64 0.48 2.29 -13.50
N GLU A 65 0.96 3.29 -12.77
CA GLU A 65 2.32 3.25 -12.17
C GLU A 65 2.46 2.10 -11.17
N VAL A 66 1.43 1.86 -10.36
CA VAL A 66 1.39 0.73 -9.43
C VAL A 66 1.37 -0.61 -10.19
N SER A 67 0.58 -0.69 -11.26
CA SER A 67 0.52 -1.88 -12.12
C SER A 67 1.86 -2.20 -12.77
N ASP A 68 2.54 -1.20 -13.35
CA ASP A 68 3.84 -1.36 -13.99
C ASP A 68 4.91 -1.81 -13.00
N ARG A 69 4.88 -1.29 -11.77
CA ARG A 69 5.80 -1.72 -10.70
C ARG A 69 5.50 -3.12 -10.19
N ALA A 70 4.23 -3.47 -10.01
CA ALA A 70 3.83 -4.82 -9.63
C ALA A 70 4.29 -5.86 -10.68
N ALA A 71 4.17 -5.52 -11.97
CA ALA A 71 4.63 -6.36 -13.07
C ALA A 71 6.16 -6.56 -13.07
N GLN A 72 6.95 -5.54 -12.73
CA GLN A 72 8.41 -5.67 -12.59
C GLN A 72 8.82 -6.66 -11.49
N TRP A 73 7.94 -6.94 -10.53
CA TRP A 73 8.15 -7.86 -9.43
C TRP A 73 7.47 -9.22 -9.65
N ASP A 74 6.92 -9.45 -10.84
CA ASP A 74 6.13 -10.64 -11.20
C ASP A 74 4.98 -10.90 -10.21
N GLN A 75 4.36 -9.83 -9.69
CA GLN A 75 3.28 -9.90 -8.69
C GLN A 75 1.97 -9.33 -9.23
N PRO A 76 0.81 -9.92 -8.85
CA PRO A 76 -0.48 -9.26 -9.02
C PRO A 76 -0.54 -7.93 -8.25
N VAL A 77 -1.23 -6.93 -8.82
CA VAL A 77 -1.41 -5.60 -8.18
C VAL A 77 -1.90 -5.70 -6.74
N THR A 78 -2.87 -6.57 -6.48
CA THR A 78 -3.42 -6.77 -5.13
C THR A 78 -2.37 -7.29 -4.16
N GLU A 79 -1.48 -8.19 -4.58
CA GLU A 79 -0.41 -8.71 -3.72
C GLU A 79 0.65 -7.64 -3.45
N TYR A 80 1.01 -6.87 -4.48
CA TYR A 80 1.95 -5.76 -4.37
C TYR A 80 1.45 -4.70 -3.38
N ILE A 81 0.18 -4.30 -3.47
CA ILE A 81 -0.43 -3.33 -2.54
C ILE A 81 -0.49 -3.90 -1.12
N ASN A 82 -0.91 -5.16 -0.96
CA ASN A 82 -0.96 -5.80 0.36
C ASN A 82 0.44 -5.91 1.01
N LEU A 83 1.47 -6.15 0.20
CA LEU A 83 2.86 -6.17 0.64
C LEU A 83 3.31 -4.77 1.09
N ALA A 84 3.03 -3.76 0.29
CA ALA A 84 3.31 -2.36 0.63
C ALA A 84 2.58 -1.94 1.91
N GLU A 85 1.28 -2.23 2.05
CA GLU A 85 0.49 -1.95 3.25
C GLU A 85 1.10 -2.61 4.49
N ARG A 86 1.54 -3.88 4.37
CA ARG A 86 2.12 -4.62 5.49
C ARG A 86 3.39 -3.97 6.02
N TYR A 87 4.31 -3.56 5.15
CA TYR A 87 5.62 -3.07 5.57
C TYR A 87 5.68 -1.55 5.77
N LEU A 88 4.87 -0.77 5.07
CA LEU A 88 4.85 0.70 5.16
C LEU A 88 3.72 1.20 6.04
N GLY A 89 2.67 0.40 6.25
CA GLY A 89 1.60 0.69 7.19
C GLY A 89 1.92 0.26 8.63
N PHE A 90 2.83 -0.71 8.82
CA PHE A 90 3.18 -1.27 10.11
C PHE A 90 4.67 -1.62 10.20
N GLN A 91 5.26 -1.48 11.38
CA GLN A 91 6.62 -1.95 11.63
C GLN A 91 6.60 -3.46 11.87
N MET A 92 7.28 -4.20 11.00
CA MET A 92 7.34 -5.65 11.04
C MET A 92 8.51 -6.13 11.91
N PRO A 93 8.28 -7.05 12.88
CA PRO A 93 9.35 -7.60 13.69
C PRO A 93 10.42 -8.31 12.86
N GLY A 94 11.69 -8.02 13.15
CA GLY A 94 12.83 -8.63 12.45
C GLY A 94 13.12 -8.07 11.05
N SER A 95 12.31 -7.14 10.55
CA SER A 95 12.56 -6.46 9.28
C SER A 95 13.58 -5.34 9.43
N ILE A 96 14.39 -5.15 8.40
CA ILE A 96 15.35 -4.05 8.30
C ILE A 96 14.78 -3.04 7.30
N TYR A 97 14.76 -1.78 7.70
CA TYR A 97 14.20 -0.70 6.90
C TYR A 97 15.31 0.23 6.42
N THR A 98 15.22 0.64 5.16
CA THR A 98 16.09 1.65 4.58
C THR A 98 15.24 2.49 3.63
N LEU A 99 15.24 3.80 3.82
CA LEU A 99 14.64 4.72 2.87
C LEU A 99 15.75 5.36 2.06
N THR A 100 15.63 5.24 0.75
CA THR A 100 16.51 5.90 -0.20
C THR A 100 15.64 6.84 -1.00
N ASP A 101 16.11 8.06 -1.21
CA ASP A 101 15.48 8.95 -2.17
C ASP A 101 15.44 8.22 -3.54
N ALA A 102 14.28 8.25 -4.20
CA ALA A 102 14.13 7.66 -5.52
C ALA A 102 15.04 8.35 -6.57
N GLY A 103 15.63 9.49 -6.20
CA GLY A 103 16.51 10.30 -7.02
C GLY A 103 15.69 11.19 -7.95
N ASP A 104 16.15 12.42 -8.19
CA ASP A 104 15.65 13.24 -9.28
C ASP A 104 15.90 12.48 -10.60
N ALA A 105 14.88 11.78 -11.11
CA ALA A 105 14.92 11.13 -12.42
C ALA A 105 14.87 12.15 -13.59
N TYR A 106 15.28 13.40 -13.36
CA TYR A 106 15.29 14.48 -14.35
C TYR A 106 16.51 15.38 -14.11
N LYS A 107 17.56 15.19 -14.92
CA LYS A 107 18.50 16.23 -15.31
C LYS A 107 18.62 16.25 -16.82
#